data_AF-A0A2G1UR05-F1
#
_entry.id   AF-A0A2G1UR05-F1
#
_cell.length_a   1.000
_cell.length_b   1.000
_cell.length_c   1.000
_cell.angle_alpha   90.00
_cell.angle_beta   90.00
_cell.angle_gamma   90.00
#
_symmetry.space_group_name_H-M   'P 1'
#
loop_
_entity.id
_entity.type
_entity.pdbx_description
1 polymer ?
#
loop_
_entity_poly.entity_id
_entity_poly.type
_entity_poly.pdbx_seq_one_letter_code
_entity_poly.pdbx_strand_id
1 'polypeptide(L)'
;MSDDSGVHVIRVHLSSISQLFNSLDPSPFVGRDLDVNAESFIMEWAEEHPARGAFRLEILLNQCDDLAAARDRVVQAVHAYFLEREQLARRDFRRLMGEGRLSLAIGLVFLAVCLGVSRALEAHTPGSGLLSLVSESLWIGGWVAMWRPLEIFLYDWWPLLRRIRLLRRLSVMEVHLQRIAGAPSEKR
;
A
#
# COMPACT_ATOMS: atom_id res chain seq x y z
N MET A 1 22.00 4.79 -24.68
CA MET A 1 21.62 3.55 -23.95
C MET A 1 22.11 3.73 -22.53
N SER A 2 21.29 4.36 -21.70
CA SER A 2 21.63 4.66 -20.30
C SER A 2 21.30 3.44 -19.46
N ASP A 3 22.32 2.88 -18.83
CA ASP A 3 22.24 1.75 -17.91
C ASP A 3 21.54 2.22 -16.61
N ASP A 4 20.21 2.24 -16.63
CA ASP A 4 19.37 2.46 -15.44
C ASP A 4 19.11 1.12 -14.74
N SER A 5 20.19 0.39 -14.45
CA SER A 5 20.20 -0.65 -13.41
C SER A 5 20.38 0.01 -12.03
N GLY A 6 19.79 1.20 -11.85
CA GLY A 6 20.06 2.15 -10.80
C GLY A 6 19.57 1.66 -9.44
N VAL A 7 20.51 1.39 -8.54
CA VAL A 7 20.19 1.27 -7.12
C VAL A 7 19.81 2.66 -6.61
N HIS A 8 18.58 2.82 -6.14
CA HIS A 8 18.11 4.09 -5.60
C HIS A 8 18.52 4.20 -4.14
N VAL A 9 19.40 5.15 -3.84
CA VAL A 9 20.01 5.32 -2.51
C VAL A 9 19.25 6.35 -1.68
N ILE A 10 18.57 5.88 -0.63
CA ILE A 10 17.92 6.69 0.40
C ILE A 10 18.96 7.00 1.47
N ARG A 11 19.40 8.25 1.61
CA ARG A 11 20.30 8.66 2.70
C ARG A 11 19.51 9.27 3.84
N VAL A 12 19.69 8.72 5.04
CA VAL A 12 19.09 9.24 6.27
C VAL A 12 20.20 9.57 7.26
N HIS A 13 20.24 10.82 7.70
CA HIS A 13 21.15 11.28 8.75
C HIS A 13 20.44 11.17 10.10
N LEU A 14 20.98 10.35 11.00
CA LEU A 14 20.43 10.17 12.34
C LEU A 14 21.50 10.45 13.40
N SER A 15 21.14 11.22 14.42
CA SER A 15 22.03 11.51 15.54
C SER A 15 22.25 10.27 16.41
N SER A 16 21.26 9.38 16.49
CA SER A 16 21.31 8.10 17.20
C SER A 16 20.35 7.10 16.57
N ILE A 17 20.68 5.80 16.63
CA ILE A 17 19.82 4.69 16.17
C ILE A 17 18.43 4.75 16.82
N SER A 18 18.34 5.26 18.05
CA SER A 18 17.07 5.41 18.75
C SER A 18 16.09 6.36 18.07
N GLN A 19 16.52 7.23 17.15
CA GLN A 19 15.64 8.10 16.36
C GLN A 19 14.98 7.38 15.18
N LEU A 20 15.56 6.26 14.74
CA LEU A 20 14.94 5.41 13.71
C LEU A 20 13.74 4.65 14.28
N PHE A 21 13.69 4.50 15.61
CA PHE A 21 12.72 3.71 16.32
C PHE A 21 11.81 4.60 17.14
N ASN A 22 10.55 4.22 17.26
CA ASN A 22 9.61 4.98 18.06
C ASN A 22 10.05 4.99 19.55
N SER A 23 10.39 6.17 20.07
CA SER A 23 10.84 6.37 21.46
C SER A 23 9.74 6.12 22.51
N LEU A 24 8.48 6.05 22.07
CA LEU A 24 7.30 6.01 22.93
C LEU A 24 6.67 4.61 23.06
N ASP A 25 7.23 3.58 22.45
CA ASP A 25 6.71 2.21 22.60
C ASP A 25 7.38 1.46 23.77
N PRO A 26 6.68 1.19 24.89
CA PRO A 26 7.19 0.43 26.03
C PRO A 26 7.21 -1.10 25.78
N SER A 27 6.96 -1.57 24.55
CA SER A 27 6.91 -3.01 24.24
C SER A 27 8.27 -3.71 24.52
N PRO A 28 8.29 -4.74 25.39
CA PRO A 28 9.51 -5.48 25.74
C PRO A 28 9.92 -6.52 24.69
N PHE A 29 9.21 -6.60 23.56
CA PHE A 29 9.46 -7.57 22.50
C PHE A 29 10.31 -6.95 21.39
N VAL A 30 11.29 -7.71 20.92
CA VAL A 30 12.21 -7.32 19.84
C VAL A 30 11.41 -7.13 18.54
N GLY A 31 10.99 -5.88 18.31
CA GLY A 31 10.18 -5.44 17.19
C GLY A 31 9.87 -3.96 17.35
N ARG A 32 10.89 -3.12 17.40
CA ARG A 32 10.70 -1.66 17.48
C ARG A 32 10.14 -1.19 16.14
N ASP A 33 8.92 -0.66 16.17
CA ASP A 33 8.33 0.04 15.04
C ASP A 33 9.26 1.17 14.58
N LEU A 34 9.37 1.31 13.26
CA LEU A 34 10.04 2.45 12.67
C LEU A 34 9.32 3.73 13.12
N ASP A 35 10.07 4.78 13.44
CA ASP A 35 9.47 6.07 13.75
C ASP A 35 8.60 6.55 12.57
N VAL A 36 7.45 7.14 12.87
CA VAL A 36 6.48 7.59 11.85
C VAL A 36 7.12 8.58 10.87
N ASN A 37 8.06 9.41 11.33
CA ASN A 37 8.78 10.35 10.48
C ASN A 37 9.75 9.61 9.55
N ALA A 38 10.44 8.58 10.06
CA ALA A 38 11.33 7.76 9.25
C ALA A 38 10.57 6.93 8.21
N GLU A 39 9.41 6.36 8.57
CA GLU A 39 8.52 5.67 7.61
C GLU A 39 8.09 6.64 6.51
N SER A 40 7.58 7.81 6.90
CA SER A 40 7.06 8.81 5.96
C SER A 40 8.13 9.28 4.98
N PHE A 41 9.34 9.57 5.49
CA PHE A 41 10.47 9.97 4.64
C PHE A 41 10.88 8.88 3.65
N ILE A 42 11.00 7.62 4.09
CA ILE A 42 11.35 6.50 3.21
C ILE A 42 10.26 6.28 2.15
N MET A 43 9.00 6.38 2.54
CA MET A 43 7.86 6.21 1.64
C MET A 43 7.79 7.33 0.59
N GLU A 44 7.89 8.59 1.01
CA GLU A 44 7.89 9.76 0.12
C GLU A 44 9.04 9.66 -0.90
N TRP A 45 10.25 9.35 -0.45
CA TRP A 45 11.40 9.19 -1.32
C TRP A 45 11.22 8.04 -2.32
N ALA A 46 10.67 6.91 -1.86
CA ALA A 46 10.41 5.75 -2.70
C ALA A 46 9.27 6.00 -3.72
N GLU A 47 8.29 6.85 -3.38
CA GLU A 47 7.21 7.27 -4.29
C GLU A 47 7.70 8.24 -5.36
N GLU A 48 8.66 9.12 -5.04
CA GLU A 48 9.34 9.99 -6.01
C GLU A 48 10.22 9.22 -7.01
N HIS A 49 10.69 8.02 -6.63
CA HIS A 49 11.56 7.18 -7.45
C HIS A 49 10.91 5.83 -7.81
N PRO A 50 9.83 5.82 -8.62
CA PRO A 50 9.10 4.60 -8.96
C PRO A 50 9.83 3.69 -9.97
N ALA A 51 11.00 4.11 -10.49
CA ALA A 51 11.77 3.35 -11.46
C ALA A 51 12.11 1.94 -10.94
N ARG A 52 12.23 0.97 -11.85
CA ARG A 52 12.41 -0.45 -11.55
C ARG A 52 13.84 -0.73 -11.06
N GLY A 53 14.18 -0.30 -9.85
CA GLY A 53 15.50 -0.49 -9.22
C GLY A 53 15.46 -1.13 -7.84
N ALA A 54 16.58 -1.62 -7.33
CA ALA A 54 16.69 -1.96 -5.92
C ALA A 54 16.77 -0.68 -5.08
N PHE A 55 16.20 -0.66 -3.88
CA PHE A 55 16.44 0.42 -2.93
C PHE A 55 17.65 0.07 -2.04
N ARG A 56 18.43 1.09 -1.68
CA ARG A 56 19.49 0.99 -0.68
C ARG A 56 19.30 2.10 0.34
N LEU A 57 19.18 1.74 1.61
CA LEU A 57 19.07 2.67 2.73
C LEU A 57 20.46 2.88 3.35
N GLU A 58 21.01 4.07 3.20
CA GLU A 58 22.26 4.51 3.83
C GLU A 58 21.95 5.31 5.09
N ILE A 59 22.27 4.74 6.25
CA ILE A 59 22.05 5.36 7.56
C ILE A 59 23.39 5.87 8.08
N LEU A 60 23.48 7.17 8.27
CA LEU A 60 24.67 7.85 8.78
C LEU A 60 24.50 8.16 10.28
N LEU A 61 25.38 7.61 11.12
CA LEU A 61 25.31 7.70 12.58
C LEU A 61 26.50 8.48 13.17
N ASN A 62 26.22 9.34 14.14
CA ASN A 62 27.25 10.12 14.86
C ASN A 62 27.93 9.33 15.99
N GLN A 63 27.17 8.50 16.71
CA GLN A 63 27.69 7.72 17.85
C GLN A 63 27.13 6.29 17.80
N CYS A 64 28.01 5.30 17.77
CA CYS A 64 27.63 3.89 17.83
C CYS A 64 28.84 3.08 18.31
N ASP A 65 28.71 2.36 19.42
CA ASP A 65 29.83 1.60 20.01
C ASP A 65 30.12 0.32 19.21
N ASP A 66 29.08 -0.42 18.81
CA ASP A 66 29.17 -1.62 17.96
C ASP A 66 28.33 -1.46 16.70
N LEU A 67 28.98 -1.02 15.60
CA LEU A 67 28.34 -0.76 14.32
C LEU A 67 27.81 -2.04 13.65
N ALA A 68 28.45 -3.19 13.88
CA ALA A 68 28.08 -4.44 13.24
C ALA A 68 26.83 -5.05 13.88
N ALA A 69 26.80 -5.18 15.20
CA ALA A 69 25.62 -5.66 15.90
C ALA A 69 24.43 -4.69 15.77
N ALA A 70 24.69 -3.38 15.74
CA ALA A 70 23.69 -2.37 15.44
C ALA A 70 23.12 -2.52 14.03
N ARG A 71 23.98 -2.73 13.03
CA ARG A 71 23.58 -2.92 11.64
C ARG A 71 22.64 -4.11 11.50
N ASP A 72 23.01 -5.26 12.03
CA ASP A 72 22.19 -6.48 11.87
C ASP A 72 20.81 -6.31 12.51
N ARG A 73 20.74 -5.66 13.70
CA ARG A 73 19.45 -5.33 14.34
C ARG A 73 18.62 -4.37 13.51
N VAL A 74 19.21 -3.32 12.95
CA VAL A 74 18.50 -2.33 12.13
C VAL A 74 18.01 -2.97 10.83
N VAL A 75 18.85 -3.76 10.15
CA VAL A 75 18.45 -4.49 8.93
C VAL A 75 17.25 -5.38 9.21
N GLN A 76 17.32 -6.19 10.27
CA GLN A 76 16.24 -7.11 10.64
C GLN A 76 14.95 -6.35 11.00
N ALA A 77 15.04 -5.27 11.78
CA ALA A 77 13.88 -4.48 12.18
C ALA A 77 13.21 -3.80 10.97
N VAL A 78 14.00 -3.19 10.09
CA VAL A 78 13.52 -2.54 8.86
C VAL A 78 12.84 -3.56 7.94
N HIS A 79 13.47 -4.71 7.70
CA HIS A 79 12.90 -5.77 6.86
C HIS A 79 11.61 -6.33 7.45
N ALA A 80 11.59 -6.62 8.76
CA ALA A 80 10.42 -7.12 9.46
C ALA A 80 9.25 -6.13 9.39
N TYR A 81 9.52 -4.85 9.64
CA TYR A 81 8.52 -3.78 9.60
C TYR A 81 7.87 -3.65 8.21
N PHE A 82 8.68 -3.51 7.16
CA PHE A 82 8.15 -3.38 5.80
C PHE A 82 7.47 -4.66 5.31
N LEU A 83 7.92 -5.84 5.76
CA LEU A 83 7.26 -7.11 5.47
C LEU A 83 5.87 -7.18 6.13
N GLU A 84 5.74 -6.79 7.39
CA GLU A 84 4.45 -6.72 8.08
C GLU A 84 3.51 -5.72 7.38
N ARG A 85 4.03 -4.53 7.02
CA ARG A 85 3.28 -3.50 6.29
C ARG A 85 2.80 -4.00 4.93
N GLU A 86 3.63 -4.76 4.21
CA GLU A 86 3.24 -5.41 2.95
C GLU A 86 2.10 -6.41 3.18
N GLN A 87 2.18 -7.22 4.23
CA GLN A 87 1.13 -8.19 4.56
C GLN A 87 -0.20 -7.52 4.89
N LEU A 88 -0.18 -6.41 5.65
CA LEU A 88 -1.35 -5.59 5.93
C LEU A 88 -1.95 -5.02 4.63
N ALA A 89 -1.13 -4.41 3.77
CA ALA A 89 -1.60 -3.88 2.48
C ALA A 89 -2.20 -4.99 1.58
N ARG A 90 -1.63 -6.20 1.61
CA ARG A 90 -2.20 -7.38 0.92
C ARG A 90 -3.54 -7.81 1.51
N ARG A 91 -3.75 -7.68 2.82
CA ARG A 91 -5.05 -7.97 3.47
C ARG A 91 -6.09 -6.93 3.03
N ASP A 92 -5.72 -5.66 3.01
CA ASP A 92 -6.60 -4.57 2.57
C ASP A 92 -7.01 -4.75 1.11
N PHE A 93 -6.06 -5.15 0.25
CA PHE A 93 -6.37 -5.48 -1.15
C PHE A 93 -7.39 -6.63 -1.28
N ARG A 94 -7.23 -7.70 -0.48
CA ARG A 94 -8.21 -8.80 -0.47
C ARG A 94 -9.58 -8.34 0.03
N ARG A 95 -9.62 -7.44 1.00
CA ARG A 95 -10.86 -6.87 1.52
C ARG A 95 -11.57 -6.03 0.46
N LEU A 96 -10.85 -5.13 -0.21
CA LEU A 96 -11.35 -4.32 -1.32
C LEU A 96 -11.92 -5.20 -2.45
N MET A 97 -11.20 -6.26 -2.83
CA MET A 97 -11.70 -7.23 -3.82
C MET A 97 -12.94 -7.98 -3.35
N GLY A 98 -13.06 -8.26 -2.05
CA GLY A 98 -14.26 -8.82 -1.45
C GLY A 98 -15.46 -7.87 -1.54
N GLU A 99 -15.26 -6.60 -1.22
CA GLU A 99 -16.27 -5.53 -1.33
C GLU A 99 -16.70 -5.32 -2.80
N GLY A 100 -15.76 -5.34 -3.74
CA GLY A 100 -16.03 -5.33 -5.18
C GLY A 100 -16.88 -6.53 -5.65
N ARG A 101 -16.60 -7.74 -5.15
CA ARG A 101 -17.42 -8.93 -5.45
C ARG A 101 -18.82 -8.86 -4.84
N LEU A 102 -18.93 -8.38 -3.60
CA LEU A 102 -20.22 -8.24 -2.93
C LEU A 102 -21.12 -7.24 -3.66
N SER A 103 -20.58 -6.07 -4.00
CA SER A 103 -21.30 -5.07 -4.79
C SER A 103 -21.71 -5.60 -6.16
N LEU A 104 -20.85 -6.36 -6.84
CA LEU A 104 -21.19 -7.01 -8.11
C LEU A 104 -22.34 -8.00 -7.94
N ALA A 105 -22.30 -8.83 -6.88
CA ALA A 105 -23.35 -9.78 -6.57
C ALA A 105 -24.70 -9.09 -6.29
N ILE A 106 -24.69 -8.00 -5.52
CA ILE A 106 -25.88 -7.19 -5.26
C ILE A 106 -26.46 -6.63 -6.56
N GLY A 107 -25.61 -6.06 -7.44
CA GLY A 107 -26.06 -5.56 -8.74
C GLY A 107 -26.64 -6.65 -9.63
N LEU A 108 -26.04 -7.84 -9.66
CA LEU A 108 -26.52 -8.97 -10.45
C LEU A 108 -27.84 -9.55 -9.90
N VAL A 109 -27.99 -9.63 -8.57
CA VAL A 109 -29.24 -10.03 -7.92
C VAL A 109 -30.34 -9.01 -8.21
N PHE A 110 -30.06 -7.72 -8.12
CA PHE A 110 -31.02 -6.67 -8.47
C PHE A 110 -31.48 -6.79 -9.93
N LEU A 111 -30.54 -6.97 -10.86
CA LEU A 111 -30.85 -7.19 -12.28
C LEU A 111 -31.71 -8.44 -12.49
N ALA A 112 -31.37 -9.54 -11.82
CA ALA A 112 -32.11 -10.80 -11.91
C ALA A 112 -33.55 -10.66 -11.38
N VAL A 113 -33.74 -9.95 -10.25
CA VAL A 113 -35.06 -9.66 -9.69
C VAL A 113 -35.88 -8.81 -10.66
N CYS A 114 -35.32 -7.72 -11.19
CA CYS A 114 -36.03 -6.88 -12.16
C CYS A 114 -36.42 -7.63 -13.43
N LEU A 115 -35.52 -8.46 -13.98
CA LEU A 115 -35.83 -9.29 -15.15
C LEU A 115 -36.92 -10.32 -14.83
N GLY A 116 -36.87 -10.92 -13.65
CA GLY A 116 -37.89 -11.86 -13.18
C GLY A 116 -39.27 -11.19 -13.02
N VAL A 117 -39.31 -9.98 -12.47
CA VAL A 117 -40.52 -9.17 -12.35
C VAL A 117 -41.08 -8.81 -13.74
N SER A 118 -40.23 -8.37 -14.67
CA SER A 118 -40.63 -8.07 -16.06
C SER A 118 -41.28 -9.29 -16.74
N ARG A 119 -40.63 -10.46 -16.63
CA ARG A 119 -41.14 -11.73 -17.20
C ARG A 119 -42.46 -12.16 -16.55
N ALA A 120 -42.62 -11.97 -15.24
CA ALA A 120 -43.86 -12.29 -14.54
C ALA A 120 -45.01 -11.36 -14.96
N LEU A 121 -44.75 -10.06 -15.10
CA LEU A 121 -45.72 -9.07 -15.58
C LEU A 121 -46.14 -9.33 -17.04
N GLU A 122 -45.19 -9.69 -17.91
CA GLU A 122 -45.48 -10.10 -19.30
C GLU A 122 -46.42 -11.31 -19.36
N ALA A 123 -46.20 -12.31 -18.50
CA ALA A 123 -47.02 -13.51 -18.47
C ALA A 123 -48.46 -13.25 -17.99
N HIS A 124 -48.67 -12.25 -17.12
CA HIS A 124 -49.99 -11.94 -16.56
C HIS A 124 -50.74 -10.83 -17.30
N THR A 125 -50.03 -9.88 -17.93
CA THR A 125 -50.65 -8.70 -18.57
C THR A 125 -49.91 -8.29 -19.86
N PRO A 126 -50.13 -8.99 -20.99
CA PRO A 126 -49.51 -8.64 -22.27
C PRO A 126 -49.94 -7.24 -22.73
N GLY A 127 -48.99 -6.33 -22.94
CA GLY A 127 -49.23 -5.02 -23.59
C GLY A 127 -49.42 -3.81 -22.66
N SER A 128 -49.12 -3.91 -21.36
CA SER A 128 -49.17 -2.73 -20.46
C SER A 128 -47.90 -1.87 -20.54
N GLY A 129 -48.05 -0.54 -20.53
CA GLY A 129 -46.93 0.43 -20.47
C GLY A 129 -46.08 0.38 -19.19
N LEU A 130 -46.38 -0.55 -18.27
CA LEU A 130 -45.54 -0.85 -17.11
C LEU A 130 -44.20 -1.48 -17.51
N LEU A 131 -44.15 -2.17 -18.65
CA LEU A 131 -42.94 -2.81 -19.16
C LEU A 131 -41.88 -1.75 -19.53
N SER A 132 -42.30 -0.60 -20.07
CA SER A 132 -41.36 0.51 -20.37
C SER A 132 -40.84 1.15 -19.09
N LEU A 133 -41.69 1.39 -18.09
CA LEU A 133 -41.27 1.95 -16.78
C LEU A 133 -40.29 1.03 -16.03
N VAL A 134 -40.52 -0.29 -16.07
CA VAL A 134 -39.59 -1.27 -15.49
C VAL A 134 -38.28 -1.31 -16.28
N SER A 135 -38.32 -1.28 -17.61
CA SER A 135 -37.12 -1.20 -18.46
C SER A 135 -36.29 0.05 -18.17
N GLU A 136 -36.94 1.18 -17.96
CA GLU A 136 -36.28 2.47 -17.72
C GLU A 136 -35.68 2.54 -16.31
N SER A 137 -36.41 2.02 -15.31
CA SER A 137 -35.90 1.84 -13.95
C SER A 137 -34.75 0.83 -13.87
N LEU A 138 -34.79 -0.22 -14.70
CA LEU A 138 -33.74 -1.22 -14.82
C LEU A 138 -32.46 -0.65 -15.44
N TRP A 139 -32.60 0.26 -16.41
CA TRP A 139 -31.45 0.92 -17.02
C TRP A 139 -30.76 1.86 -16.01
N ILE A 140 -31.54 2.68 -15.29
CA ILE A 140 -31.03 3.59 -14.27
C ILE A 140 -30.47 2.81 -13.07
N GLY A 141 -31.21 1.84 -12.54
CA GLY A 141 -30.82 1.03 -11.39
C GLY A 141 -29.66 0.08 -11.70
N GLY A 142 -29.65 -0.51 -12.90
CA GLY A 142 -28.56 -1.36 -13.37
C GLY A 142 -27.25 -0.58 -13.53
N TRP A 143 -27.30 0.63 -14.08
CA TRP A 143 -26.13 1.49 -14.17
C TRP A 143 -25.63 1.94 -12.79
N VAL A 144 -26.51 2.40 -11.90
CA VAL A 144 -26.14 2.82 -10.53
C VAL A 144 -25.56 1.64 -9.73
N ALA A 145 -26.13 0.45 -9.87
CA ALA A 145 -25.60 -0.75 -9.23
C ALA A 145 -24.27 -1.22 -9.83
N MET A 146 -24.03 -0.97 -11.13
CA MET A 146 -22.76 -1.31 -11.79
C MET A 146 -21.64 -0.31 -11.52
N TRP A 147 -21.93 0.92 -11.08
CA TRP A 147 -20.90 1.94 -10.84
C TRP A 147 -19.88 1.50 -9.79
N ARG A 148 -20.34 1.07 -8.60
CA ARG A 148 -19.44 0.75 -7.49
C ARG A 148 -18.50 -0.44 -7.76
N PRO A 149 -18.97 -1.56 -8.34
CA PRO A 149 -18.09 -2.63 -8.78
C PRO A 149 -17.09 -2.15 -9.83
N LEU A 150 -17.56 -1.40 -10.84
CA LEU A 150 -16.72 -0.92 -11.92
C LEU A 150 -15.62 0.02 -11.40
N GLU A 151 -15.95 0.93 -10.48
CA GLU A 151 -15.03 1.83 -9.80
C GLU A 151 -13.93 1.05 -9.06
N ILE A 152 -14.32 0.05 -8.27
CA ILE A 152 -13.39 -0.78 -7.50
C ILE A 152 -12.44 -1.56 -8.43
N PHE A 153 -13.00 -2.17 -9.48
CA PHE A 153 -12.25 -2.99 -10.44
C PHE A 153 -11.44 -2.18 -11.47
N LEU A 154 -11.76 -0.91 -11.72
CA LEU A 154 -10.95 -0.05 -12.61
C LEU A 154 -9.90 0.74 -11.83
N TYR A 155 -10.29 1.37 -10.71
CA TYR A 155 -9.48 2.43 -10.11
C TYR A 155 -8.93 2.03 -8.75
N ASP A 156 -9.74 1.51 -7.83
CA ASP A 156 -9.31 1.37 -6.43
C ASP A 156 -8.22 0.32 -6.21
N TRP A 157 -8.14 -0.71 -7.06
CA TRP A 157 -7.18 -1.80 -6.92
C TRP A 157 -5.74 -1.41 -7.30
N TRP A 158 -5.55 -0.45 -8.21
CA TRP A 158 -4.24 -0.10 -8.76
C TRP A 158 -3.35 0.67 -7.78
N PRO A 159 -3.84 1.66 -7.01
CA PRO A 159 -3.09 2.29 -5.92
C PRO A 159 -2.62 1.28 -4.87
N LEU A 160 -3.48 0.34 -4.48
CA LEU A 160 -3.11 -0.70 -3.51
C LEU A 160 -2.02 -1.62 -4.05
N LEU A 161 -2.12 -2.06 -5.31
CA LEU A 161 -1.08 -2.88 -5.93
C LEU A 161 0.25 -2.15 -6.12
N ARG A 162 0.21 -0.85 -6.40
CA ARG A 162 1.42 -0.01 -6.43
C ARG A 162 2.07 0.02 -5.05
N ARG A 163 1.27 0.28 -4.01
CA ARG A 163 1.75 0.31 -2.61
C ARG A 163 2.31 -1.04 -2.15
N ILE A 164 1.64 -2.16 -2.45
CA ILE A 164 2.15 -3.51 -2.15
C ILE A 164 3.50 -3.76 -2.84
N ARG A 165 3.62 -3.37 -4.12
CA ARG A 165 4.88 -3.54 -4.86
C ARG A 165 6.00 -2.68 -4.29
N LEU A 166 5.70 -1.45 -3.86
CA LEU A 166 6.66 -0.56 -3.21
C LEU A 166 7.14 -1.15 -1.88
N LEU A 167 6.20 -1.53 -0.99
CA LEU A 167 6.51 -2.11 0.31
C LEU A 167 7.31 -3.40 0.20
N ARG A 168 6.99 -4.25 -0.79
CA ARG A 168 7.77 -5.46 -1.08
C ARG A 168 9.20 -5.16 -1.52
N ARG A 169 9.43 -4.06 -2.24
CA ARG A 169 10.78 -3.65 -2.65
C ARG A 169 11.56 -3.07 -1.45
N LEU A 170 10.87 -2.33 -0.58
CA LEU A 170 11.47 -1.80 0.66
C LEU A 170 11.79 -2.90 1.67
N SER A 171 11.00 -3.98 1.73
CA SER A 171 11.25 -5.09 2.66
C SER A 171 12.49 -5.92 2.33
N VAL A 172 12.98 -5.86 1.09
CA VAL A 172 14.22 -6.54 0.64
C VAL A 172 15.36 -5.56 0.37
N MET A 173 15.22 -4.29 0.78
CA MET A 173 16.22 -3.27 0.47
C MET A 173 17.54 -3.50 1.20
N GLU A 174 18.65 -3.14 0.57
CA GLU A 174 19.97 -3.22 1.22
C GLU A 174 20.10 -2.09 2.25
N VAL A 175 20.46 -2.42 3.50
CA VAL A 175 20.68 -1.41 4.54
C VAL A 175 22.17 -1.32 4.87
N HIS A 176 22.74 -0.13 4.66
CA HIS A 176 24.14 0.19 4.90
C HIS A 176 24.23 1.20 6.05
N LEU A 177 24.89 0.83 7.13
CA LEU A 177 25.20 1.77 8.22
C LEU A 177 26.62 2.31 8.02
N GLN A 178 26.76 3.62 8.03
CA GLN A 178 28.05 4.30 8.01
C GLN A 178 28.16 5.21 9.24
N ARG A 179 29.32 5.21 9.90
CA ARG A 179 29.63 6.19 10.95
C ARG A 179 30.13 7.46 10.28
N ILE A 180 29.54 8.61 10.61
CA ILE A 180 30.17 9.90 10.28
C ILE A 180 31.38 10.01 11.20
N ALA A 181 32.58 9.71 10.69
CA ALA A 181 33.81 10.07 11.37
C ALA A 181 33.81 11.60 11.48
N GLY A 182 33.73 12.12 12.70
CA GLY A 182 33.64 13.55 12.94
C GLY A 182 34.65 14.33 12.11
N ALA A 183 34.19 15.39 11.47
CA ALA A 183 35.06 16.38 10.87
C ALA A 183 36.11 16.80 11.92
N PRO A 184 37.41 16.91 11.56
CA PRO A 184 38.42 17.36 12.50
C PRO A 184 38.04 18.74 13.00
N SER A 185 38.15 18.95 14.32
CA SER A 185 37.88 20.22 14.96
C SER A 185 38.71 21.33 14.32
N GLU A 186 38.08 22.22 13.56
CA GLU A 186 38.71 23.48 13.17
C GLU A 186 38.56 24.45 14.35
N LYS A 187 39.48 24.31 15.32
CA LYS A 187 39.83 25.40 16.22
C LYS A 187 40.58 26.44 15.39
N ARG A 188 39.98 27.61 15.16
CA ARG A 188 40.74 28.86 15.10
C ARG A 188 39.91 30.06 15.49
#